data_AF-A0A2V8QZJ9-F1
#
_entry.id   AF-A0A2V8QZJ9-F1
#
_cell.length_a   1.000
_cell.length_b   1.000
_cell.length_c   1.000
_cell.angle_alpha   90.00
_cell.angle_beta   90.00
_cell.angle_gamma   90.00
#
_symmetry.space_group_name_H-M   'P 1'
#
loop_
_entity.id
_entity.type
_entity.pdbx_description
1 polymer ?
#
loop_
_entity_poly.entity_id
_entity_poly.type
_entity_poly.pdbx_seq_one_letter_code
_entity_poly.pdbx_strand_id
1 'polypeptide(L)'
;MTFDVADADVTGIVVKLRTGASASGVVTLEGVGDGATAARLLSGVGLDGFVETPGQGMMPNFGRPVAIAADGSFRFAGLRPGKLRISLNGMAKGLTLSRVELNGAN
;
A
#
# COMPACT_ATOMS: atom_id res chain seq x y z
N MET A 1 12.14 -16.62 15.67
CA MET A 1 12.92 -17.86 15.61
C MET A 1 13.98 -17.66 14.57
N THR A 2 15.24 -17.76 14.96
CA THR A 2 16.42 -17.64 14.10
C THR A 2 17.18 -18.95 14.21
N PHE A 3 17.81 -19.35 13.11
CA PHE A 3 18.73 -20.49 13.06
C PHE A 3 19.94 -20.06 12.24
N ASP A 4 21.12 -20.53 12.65
CA ASP A 4 22.38 -20.22 11.99
C ASP A 4 22.67 -21.24 10.90
N VAL A 5 23.01 -20.73 9.72
CA VAL A 5 23.52 -21.52 8.60
C VAL A 5 25.02 -21.26 8.56
N ALA A 6 25.81 -22.29 8.89
CA ALA A 6 27.27 -22.19 8.92
C ALA A 6 27.87 -22.78 7.63
N ASP A 7 28.44 -23.97 7.71
CA ASP A 7 29.11 -24.66 6.59
C ASP A 7 28.27 -25.82 6.03
N ALA A 8 27.37 -26.39 6.83
CA ALA A 8 26.58 -27.55 6.47
C ALA A 8 25.18 -27.20 5.95
N ASP A 9 24.64 -28.06 5.08
CA ASP A 9 23.29 -27.95 4.55
C ASP A 9 22.24 -27.99 5.67
N VAL A 10 21.35 -27.00 5.68
CA VAL A 10 20.18 -27.00 6.55
C VAL A 10 19.00 -27.58 5.77
N THR A 11 18.56 -28.76 6.19
CA THR A 11 17.45 -29.51 5.57
C THR A 11 16.19 -29.43 6.45
N GLY A 12 15.02 -29.78 5.89
CA GLY A 12 13.77 -29.89 6.67
C GLY A 12 13.11 -28.58 7.09
N ILE A 13 13.49 -27.44 6.51
CA ILE A 13 12.85 -26.14 6.78
C ILE A 13 11.43 -26.14 6.21
N VAL A 14 10.44 -25.93 7.08
CA VAL A 14 9.03 -25.77 6.69
C VAL A 14 8.59 -24.33 6.92
N VAL A 15 8.36 -23.59 5.83
CA VAL A 15 7.80 -22.23 5.88
C VAL A 15 6.28 -22.30 5.66
N LYS A 16 5.50 -21.97 6.68
CA LYS A 16 4.04 -21.94 6.60
C LYS A 16 3.55 -20.52 6.34
N LEU A 17 2.98 -20.29 5.15
CA LEU A 17 2.36 -19.02 4.79
C LEU A 17 0.85 -19.06 5.04
N ARG A 18 0.26 -17.90 5.33
CA ARG A 18 -1.19 -17.69 5.34
C ARG A 18 -1.52 -16.57 4.36
N THR A 19 -2.62 -16.69 3.64
CA THR A 19 -3.12 -15.60 2.80
C THR A 19 -3.53 -14.42 3.67
N GLY A 20 -2.91 -13.27 3.43
CA GLY A 20 -3.35 -12.01 4.00
C GLY A 20 -4.56 -11.46 3.26
N ALA A 21 -5.26 -10.51 3.88
CA ALA A 21 -6.35 -9.78 3.25
C ALA A 21 -5.83 -8.87 2.13
N SER A 22 -6.75 -8.36 1.32
CA SER A 22 -6.45 -7.36 0.29
C SER A 22 -7.42 -6.20 0.36
N ALA A 23 -6.93 -5.01 0.03
CA ALA A 23 -7.74 -3.82 -0.19
C ALA A 23 -7.43 -3.28 -1.58
N SER A 24 -8.46 -3.00 -2.37
CA SER A 24 -8.33 -2.44 -3.72
C SER A 24 -9.30 -1.29 -3.88
N GLY A 25 -8.94 -0.36 -4.75
CA GLY A 25 -9.77 0.80 -5.03
C GLY A 25 -9.26 1.56 -6.24
N VAL A 26 -9.79 2.77 -6.40
CA VAL A 26 -9.45 3.68 -7.48
C VAL A 26 -9.09 5.04 -6.89
N VAL A 27 -8.01 5.63 -7.36
CA VAL A 27 -7.65 7.03 -7.12
C VAL A 27 -8.16 7.84 -8.29
N THR A 28 -8.92 8.90 -7.99
CA THR A 28 -9.40 9.86 -8.99
C THR A 28 -8.75 11.22 -8.77
N LEU A 29 -8.58 11.99 -9.84
CA LEU A 29 -8.05 13.35 -9.76
C LEU A 29 -9.16 14.34 -10.10
N GLU A 30 -9.48 15.19 -9.14
CA GLU A 30 -10.41 16.30 -9.34
C GLU A 30 -9.72 17.41 -10.15
N GLY A 31 -10.46 18.04 -11.06
CA GLY A 31 -9.97 19.18 -11.85
C GLY A 31 -9.01 18.83 -13.00
N VAL A 32 -8.75 17.55 -13.28
CA VAL A 32 -7.97 17.10 -14.45
C VAL A 32 -8.93 16.53 -15.50
N GLY A 33 -9.00 17.19 -16.67
CA GLY A 33 -9.97 16.86 -17.70
C GLY A 33 -9.55 15.79 -18.70
N ASP A 34 -8.25 15.49 -18.81
CA ASP A 34 -7.73 14.51 -19.77
C ASP A 34 -7.00 13.34 -19.08
N GLY A 35 -7.23 12.14 -19.61
CA GLY A 35 -6.72 10.90 -19.01
C GLY A 35 -5.19 10.75 -19.08
N ALA A 36 -4.54 11.36 -20.08
CA ALA A 36 -3.09 11.26 -20.24
C ALA A 36 -2.35 12.07 -19.16
N THR A 37 -2.80 13.29 -18.88
CA THR A 37 -2.32 14.12 -17.78
C THR A 37 -2.61 13.44 -16.45
N ALA A 38 -3.81 12.87 -16.26
CA ALA A 38 -4.16 12.16 -15.04
C ALA A 38 -3.22 10.96 -14.79
N ALA A 39 -3.03 10.10 -15.79
CA ALA A 39 -2.13 8.94 -15.69
C ALA A 39 -0.68 9.37 -15.40
N ARG A 40 -0.20 10.44 -16.05
CA ARG A 40 1.14 10.99 -15.79
C ARG A 40 1.28 11.47 -14.36
N LEU A 41 0.30 12.20 -13.83
CA LEU A 41 0.32 12.68 -12.45
C LEU A 41 0.31 11.51 -11.46
N LEU A 42 -0.57 10.52 -11.68
CA LEU A 42 -0.67 9.33 -10.82
C LEU A 42 0.60 8.47 -10.85
N SER A 43 1.33 8.42 -11.97
CA SER A 43 2.58 7.66 -12.07
C SER A 43 3.69 8.16 -11.13
N GLY A 44 3.60 9.42 -10.68
CA GLY A 44 4.53 10.02 -9.73
C GLY A 44 4.10 9.87 -8.26
N VAL A 45 2.91 9.33 -8.00
CA VAL A 45 2.34 9.19 -6.67
C VAL A 45 2.50 7.76 -6.19
N GLY A 46 3.11 7.58 -5.02
CA GLY A 46 3.07 6.29 -4.34
C GLY A 46 1.95 6.28 -3.30
N LEU A 47 1.21 5.18 -3.27
CA LEU A 47 0.17 4.97 -2.28
C LEU A 47 0.70 4.06 -1.18
N ASP A 48 0.89 4.63 0.01
CA ASP A 48 1.32 3.90 1.19
C ASP A 48 0.13 3.35 1.95
N GLY A 49 0.28 2.13 2.46
CA GLY A 49 -0.71 1.47 3.29
C GLY A 49 -0.04 0.76 4.44
N PHE A 50 -0.57 0.93 5.65
CA PHE A 50 -0.17 0.13 6.80
C PHE A 50 -1.36 -0.20 7.68
N VAL A 51 -1.33 -1.40 8.25
CA VAL A 51 -2.32 -1.83 9.24
C VAL A 51 -1.83 -1.41 10.61
N GLU A 52 -2.62 -0.64 11.34
CA GLU A 52 -2.32 -0.22 12.70
C GLU A 52 -2.08 -1.46 13.58
N THR A 53 -0.92 -1.48 14.24
CA THR A 53 -0.59 -2.52 15.21
C THR A 53 -0.55 -1.90 16.61
N PRO A 54 -1.24 -2.46 17.61
CA PRO A 54 -1.15 -1.97 18.99
C PRO A 54 0.31 -1.97 19.48
N GLY A 55 0.74 -0.87 20.11
CA GLY A 55 2.12 -0.70 20.60
C GLY A 55 3.16 -0.32 19.54
N GLN A 56 2.74 -0.10 18.29
CA GLN A 56 3.60 0.47 17.26
C GLN A 56 3.91 1.94 17.60
N GLY A 57 5.19 2.29 17.71
CA GLY A 57 5.64 3.65 18.03
C GLY A 57 5.27 4.70 16.97
N MET A 58 5.69 5.94 17.18
CA MET A 58 5.28 7.12 16.39
C MET A 58 5.66 7.08 14.89
N MET A 59 6.49 6.13 14.46
CA MET A 59 6.79 5.93 13.04
C MET A 59 6.01 4.74 12.49
N PRO A 60 5.07 4.96 11.55
CA PRO A 60 4.43 3.87 10.86
C PRO A 60 5.46 3.08 10.04
N ASN A 61 5.49 1.76 10.19
CA ASN A 61 6.20 0.89 9.27
C ASN A 61 5.33 0.74 8.03
N PHE A 62 5.34 1.76 7.18
CA PHE A 62 4.73 1.68 5.87
C PHE A 62 5.40 0.54 5.08
N GLY A 63 4.59 -0.30 4.45
CA GLY A 63 5.10 -1.27 3.48
C GLY A 63 5.72 -0.54 2.28
N ARG A 64 6.17 -1.30 1.28
CA ARG A 64 6.50 -0.68 -0.01
C ARG A 64 5.25 0.02 -0.55
N PRO A 65 5.38 1.25 -1.11
CA PRO A 65 4.25 1.93 -1.72
C PRO A 65 3.69 1.07 -2.86
N VAL A 66 2.37 1.03 -3.00
CA VAL A 66 1.74 0.39 -4.16
C VAL A 66 1.68 1.40 -5.29
N ALA A 67 1.96 0.91 -6.50
CA ALA A 67 1.80 1.71 -7.70
C ALA A 67 0.32 1.91 -8.00
N ILE A 68 -0.02 3.09 -8.49
CA ILE A 68 -1.33 3.41 -9.03
C ILE A 68 -1.24 3.21 -10.55
N ALA A 69 -2.14 2.40 -11.10
CA ALA A 69 -2.22 2.18 -12.54
C ALA A 69 -2.72 3.44 -13.27
N ALA A 70 -2.58 3.46 -14.60
CA ALA A 70 -2.99 4.60 -15.42
C ALA A 70 -4.50 4.90 -15.34
N ASP A 71 -5.31 3.89 -15.03
CA ASP A 71 -6.76 4.00 -14.79
C ASP A 71 -7.12 4.38 -13.34
N GLY A 72 -6.11 4.66 -12.50
CA GLY A 72 -6.28 4.98 -11.09
C GLY A 72 -6.40 3.77 -10.18
N SER A 73 -6.43 2.54 -10.71
CA SER A 73 -6.60 1.34 -9.89
C SER A 73 -5.36 1.04 -9.03
N PHE A 74 -5.59 0.56 -7.81
CA PHE A 74 -4.54 0.09 -6.92
C PHE A 74 -4.97 -1.15 -6.14
N ARG A 75 -3.98 -1.90 -5.62
CA ARG A 75 -4.23 -3.06 -4.77
C ARG A 75 -3.15 -3.24 -3.71
N PHE A 76 -3.54 -3.16 -2.44
CA PHE A 76 -2.80 -3.71 -1.32
C PHE A 76 -3.10 -5.20 -1.20
N ALA A 77 -2.06 -6.02 -1.03
CA ALA A 77 -2.17 -7.46 -0.83
C ALA A 77 -1.36 -7.90 0.39
N GLY A 78 -1.72 -9.05 0.98
CA GLY A 78 -0.99 -9.59 2.13
C GLY A 78 -1.22 -8.79 3.43
N LEU A 79 -2.31 -8.02 3.51
CA LEU A 79 -2.63 -7.23 4.69
C LEU A 79 -2.94 -8.12 5.88
N ARG A 80 -2.42 -7.73 7.05
CA ARG A 80 -2.85 -8.31 8.32
C ARG A 80 -4.26 -7.80 8.65
N PRO A 81 -5.08 -8.59 9.38
CA PRO A 81 -6.34 -8.08 9.91
C PRO A 81 -6.11 -6.87 10.83
N GLY A 82 -6.87 -5.81 10.64
CA GLY A 82 -6.79 -4.60 11.46
C GLY A 82 -7.25 -3.35 10.70
N LYS A 83 -7.04 -2.18 11.32
CA LYS A 83 -7.37 -0.89 10.70
C LYS A 83 -6.29 -0.50 9.70
N LEU A 84 -6.62 -0.48 8.41
CA LEU A 84 -5.73 0.00 7.36
C LEU A 84 -5.76 1.53 7.35
N ARG A 85 -4.59 2.16 7.48
CA ARG A 85 -4.38 3.56 7.15
C ARG A 85 -3.75 3.65 5.77
N ILE A 86 -4.23 4.61 4.99
CA ILE A 86 -3.74 4.91 3.66
C ILE A 86 -3.16 6.32 3.67
N SER A 87 -2.02 6.51 3.03
CA SER A 87 -1.35 7.80 2.86
C SER A 87 -0.81 7.90 1.44
N LEU A 88 -0.69 9.12 0.92
CA LEU A 88 0.04 9.38 -0.31
C LEU A 88 1.46 9.79 0.05
N ASN A 89 2.46 9.16 -0.56
CA ASN A 89 3.83 9.61 -0.54
C ASN A 89 4.25 10.13 -1.91
N GLY A 90 5.27 10.99 -1.92
CA GLY A 90 5.71 11.61 -3.16
C GLY A 90 4.59 12.41 -3.82
N MET A 91 3.97 13.34 -3.09
CA MET A 91 3.00 14.25 -3.69
C MET A 91 3.65 14.90 -4.93
N ALA A 92 3.23 14.46 -6.12
CA ALA A 92 3.51 15.22 -7.33
C ALA A 92 3.09 16.66 -7.03
N LYS A 93 3.97 17.64 -7.29
CA LYS A 93 3.73 19.05 -6.94
C LYS A 93 2.30 19.43 -7.34
N GLY A 94 1.48 19.82 -6.35
CA GLY A 94 0.12 20.31 -6.59
C GLY A 94 -1.02 19.32 -6.33
N LEU A 95 -0.75 18.09 -5.87
CA LEU A 95 -1.79 17.16 -5.44
C LEU A 95 -1.95 17.14 -3.92
N THR A 96 -3.20 17.19 -3.45
CA THR A 96 -3.58 17.00 -2.05
C THR A 96 -4.66 15.93 -1.95
N LEU A 97 -4.67 15.18 -0.86
CA LEU A 97 -5.73 14.20 -0.60
C LEU A 97 -7.00 14.94 -0.20
N SER A 98 -8.02 14.95 -1.07
CA SER A 98 -9.32 15.59 -0.78
C SER A 98 -10.19 14.71 0.11
N ARG A 99 -10.26 13.40 -0.19
CA ARG A 99 -11.13 12.44 0.50
C ARG A 99 -10.66 10.99 0.32
N VAL A 100 -11.05 10.13 1.26
CA VAL A 100 -11.03 8.66 1.15
C VAL A 100 -12.43 8.14 1.46
N GLU A 101 -12.99 7.30 0.59
CA GLU A 101 -14.32 6.70 0.77
C GLU A 101 -14.20 5.17 0.76
N LEU A 102 -14.97 4.49 1.62
CA LEU A 102 -15.07 3.03 1.65
C LEU A 102 -16.51 2.63 1.29
N ASN A 103 -16.67 1.88 0.20
CA ASN A 103 -17.98 1.47 -0.33
C ASN A 103 -18.94 2.66 -0.60
N GLY A 104 -18.40 3.82 -0.96
CA GLY A 104 -19.18 5.05 -1.18
C GLY A 104 -19.68 5.73 0.10
N ALA A 105 -19.27 5.25 1.28
CA ALA A 105 -19.51 5.92 2.56
C ALA A 105 -18.22 6.61 3.05
N ASN A 106 -18.38 7.81 3.64
CA ASN A 106 -17.31 8.56 4.29
C ASN A 106 -17.02 8.00 5.69
#